data_AF-A0A3C1PLJ6-F1
#
_entry.id   AF-A0A3C1PLJ6-F1
#
_cell.length_a   1.000
_cell.length_b   1.000
_cell.length_c   1.000
_cell.angle_alpha   90.00
_cell.angle_beta   90.00
_cell.angle_gamma   90.00
#
_symmetry.space_group_name_H-M   'P 1'
#
loop_
_entity.id
_entity.type
_entity.pdbx_description
1 polymer ?
#
loop_
_entity_poly.entity_id
_entity_poly.type
_entity_poly.pdbx_seq_one_letter_code
_entity_poly.pdbx_strand_id
1 'polypeptide(L)'
;TNQSLPESRRLIGKETVTDLLSNTETGPASLTLSQAADLLQNAFIESVGNDTSQYFLNMLFFSDFRTQITNPSNIKLLNNASLKLLAFEPIINSNISIDSVYFDTPGRVINAYENINIQLTNYSKAKQTDVPIKVHLADSLKVSALVSLDPGETKTVVHSFKSTQLGLVKAVASIDDYPIEYDNKLFFSFPVSQKIALGVVKGDPKLSAAEALFSDDSQIEMTVNLQGNISVSELLTNNCILLNETQKLPGGLLTELEKYITNGGTLIFIPNTENKPDELNQLLNLVGANNFAKLDTTTIRVGELNYTNFLYKNVFAEISNQISFPTVKKRFISGTQNLAEIPIVKAENGDKLISCIKHGKGLVYVWNFAANQQSGQFITHSIFVPTLYNMVLYSGSTPDLYYKLNSDKVINISLPKQVAIGAESIFKLKSEITDFEFIPRQWFSGNNYLQISTMSLIEKAGYYSLFQTDNKVATLAFNYNRTESNSDFVSANQLENTLDSLQLKNIEAYKYKNNFSNYKELADATGKTPLWHWFLAALLLFIFIEMALIKWIK
;
A
#
# COMPACT_ATOMS: atom_id res chain seq x y z
N THR A 1 19.71 13.31 -13.70
CA THR A 1 19.34 13.28 -12.26
C THR A 1 18.31 12.17 -12.06
N ASN A 2 17.91 11.85 -10.83
CA ASN A 2 16.84 10.86 -10.59
C ASN A 2 15.44 11.38 -10.94
N GLN A 3 15.30 12.68 -11.22
CA GLN A 3 14.03 13.30 -11.58
C GLN A 3 13.60 12.81 -12.97
N SER A 4 12.30 12.52 -13.11
CA SER A 4 11.72 12.02 -14.36
C SER A 4 11.35 13.14 -15.35
N LEU A 5 12.11 14.24 -15.35
CA LEU A 5 11.85 15.36 -16.25
C LEU A 5 12.38 15.05 -17.66
N PRO A 6 11.63 15.33 -18.73
CA PRO A 6 12.09 15.11 -20.10
C PRO A 6 13.42 15.81 -20.43
N GLU A 7 13.67 16.98 -19.87
CA GLU A 7 14.92 17.74 -20.04
C GLU A 7 16.13 17.04 -19.40
N SER A 8 15.93 16.33 -18.28
CA SER A 8 16.97 15.55 -17.60
C SER A 8 17.43 14.32 -18.40
N ARG A 9 16.74 13.99 -19.50
CA ARG A 9 16.96 12.79 -20.33
C ARG A 9 17.53 13.12 -21.72
N ARG A 10 17.76 14.39 -22.04
CA ARG A 10 18.30 14.82 -23.33
C ARG A 10 19.83 14.77 -23.34
N LEU A 11 20.40 14.43 -24.50
CA LEU A 11 21.83 14.65 -24.74
C LEU A 11 22.09 16.15 -24.86
N ILE A 12 23.04 16.63 -24.07
CA ILE A 12 23.37 18.05 -23.93
C ILE A 12 24.88 18.25 -24.03
N GLY A 13 25.28 19.44 -24.47
CA GLY A 13 26.69 19.83 -24.53
C GLY A 13 27.31 20.01 -23.14
N LYS A 14 28.64 19.95 -23.06
CA LYS A 14 29.41 20.04 -21.81
C LYS A 14 29.07 21.29 -20.97
N GLU A 15 28.89 22.44 -21.61
CA GLU A 15 28.59 23.71 -20.93
C GLU A 15 27.21 23.69 -20.27
N THR A 16 26.22 23.07 -20.92
CA THR A 16 24.87 22.93 -20.36
C THR A 16 24.84 21.98 -19.15
N VAL A 17 25.75 20.99 -19.10
CA VAL A 17 25.84 20.05 -17.97
C VAL A 17 26.23 20.78 -16.68
N THR A 18 27.19 21.70 -16.73
CA THR A 18 27.62 22.45 -15.53
C THR A 18 26.49 23.30 -14.97
N ASP A 19 25.72 23.93 -15.85
CA ASP A 19 24.57 24.75 -15.45
C ASP A 19 23.48 23.89 -14.80
N LEU A 20 23.15 22.73 -15.39
CA LEU A 20 22.15 21.81 -14.81
C LEU A 20 22.60 21.22 -13.47
N LEU A 21 23.88 20.87 -13.33
CA LEU A 21 24.41 20.37 -12.06
C LEU A 21 24.33 21.43 -10.96
N SER A 22 24.58 22.71 -11.29
CA SER A 22 24.48 23.81 -10.33
C SER A 22 23.04 24.09 -9.85
N ASN A 23 22.05 23.79 -10.70
CA ASN A 23 20.62 23.97 -10.41
C ASN A 23 19.95 22.70 -9.88
N THR A 24 20.69 21.63 -9.62
CA THR A 24 20.12 20.38 -9.13
C THR A 24 19.73 20.49 -7.66
N GLU A 25 18.45 20.33 -7.35
CA GLU A 25 17.92 20.30 -5.98
C GLU A 25 17.81 18.87 -5.45
N THR A 26 17.86 18.71 -4.13
CA THR A 26 17.53 17.44 -3.48
C THR A 26 16.05 17.10 -3.72
N GLY A 27 15.75 15.82 -3.85
CA GLY A 27 14.38 15.38 -4.07
C GLY A 27 14.16 13.92 -3.75
N PRO A 28 12.88 13.51 -3.60
CA PRO A 28 12.51 12.16 -3.18
C PRO A 28 12.48 11.14 -4.33
N ALA A 29 12.89 11.54 -5.54
CA ALA A 29 12.90 10.67 -6.70
C ALA A 29 14.08 9.68 -6.60
N SER A 30 13.78 8.39 -6.66
CA SER A 30 14.77 7.31 -6.64
C SER A 30 14.66 6.48 -7.92
N LEU A 31 15.80 6.17 -8.53
CA LEU A 31 15.91 5.21 -9.64
C LEU A 31 16.77 4.03 -9.20
N THR A 32 16.40 2.81 -9.60
CA THR A 32 17.32 1.68 -9.43
C THR A 32 18.51 1.82 -10.36
N LEU A 33 19.63 1.19 -9.99
CA LEU A 33 20.85 1.19 -10.78
C LEU A 33 20.62 0.67 -12.22
N SER A 34 19.82 -0.39 -12.37
CA SER A 34 19.45 -0.94 -13.67
C SER A 34 18.56 0.01 -14.48
N GLN A 35 17.56 0.64 -13.84
CA GLN A 35 16.68 1.61 -14.50
C GLN A 35 17.47 2.81 -15.02
N ALA A 36 18.42 3.34 -14.23
CA ALA A 36 19.27 4.44 -14.67
C ALA A 36 20.12 4.05 -15.89
N ALA A 37 20.67 2.83 -15.92
CA ALA A 37 21.43 2.31 -17.06
C ALA A 37 20.56 2.14 -18.31
N ASP A 38 19.38 1.53 -18.18
CA ASP A 38 18.46 1.34 -19.29
C ASP A 38 17.99 2.69 -19.88
N LEU A 39 17.71 3.67 -19.02
CA LEU A 39 17.29 5.01 -19.46
C LEU A 39 18.36 5.71 -20.31
N LEU A 40 19.62 5.67 -19.88
CA LEU A 40 20.71 6.31 -20.63
C LEU A 40 21.04 5.56 -21.92
N GLN A 41 20.98 4.22 -21.90
CA GLN A 41 21.18 3.41 -23.10
C GLN A 41 20.08 3.65 -24.13
N ASN A 42 18.81 3.75 -23.71
CA ASN A 42 17.70 4.06 -24.60
C ASN A 42 17.83 5.47 -25.21
N ALA A 43 18.17 6.47 -24.39
CA ALA A 43 18.41 7.83 -24.90
C ALA A 43 19.57 7.88 -25.91
N PHE A 44 20.63 7.10 -25.68
CA PHE A 44 21.73 6.95 -26.62
C PHE A 44 21.28 6.29 -27.93
N ILE A 45 20.54 5.18 -27.87
CA ILE A 45 20.01 4.48 -29.05
C ILE A 45 19.10 5.41 -29.87
N GLU A 46 18.19 6.14 -29.21
CA GLU A 46 17.29 7.09 -29.87
C GLU A 46 18.06 8.21 -30.60
N SER A 47 19.18 8.66 -30.03
CA SER A 47 19.97 9.75 -30.61
C SER A 47 20.87 9.33 -31.78
N VAL A 48 21.43 8.11 -31.76
CA VAL A 48 22.41 7.63 -32.74
C VAL A 48 21.77 6.70 -33.78
N GLY A 49 20.59 6.14 -33.49
CA GLY A 49 19.85 5.27 -34.41
C GLY A 49 20.63 4.01 -34.78
N ASN A 50 20.74 3.73 -36.09
CA ASN A 50 21.39 2.51 -36.59
C ASN A 50 22.93 2.54 -36.47
N ASP A 51 23.54 3.69 -36.19
CA ASP A 51 25.00 3.83 -36.10
C ASP A 51 25.56 3.51 -34.72
N THR A 52 24.77 2.93 -33.82
CA THR A 52 25.15 2.62 -32.43
C THR A 52 26.48 1.87 -32.33
N SER A 53 26.79 0.97 -33.27
CA SER A 53 28.05 0.20 -33.30
C SER A 53 29.31 1.02 -33.59
N GLN A 54 29.18 2.24 -34.11
CA GLN A 54 30.31 3.12 -34.44
C GLN A 54 30.81 3.94 -33.24
N TYR A 55 30.04 3.98 -32.17
CA TYR A 55 30.31 4.78 -30.98
C TYR A 55 30.55 3.88 -29.77
N PHE A 56 31.29 4.37 -28.78
CA PHE A 56 31.46 3.68 -27.50
C PHE A 56 30.81 4.51 -26.39
N LEU A 57 29.84 3.93 -25.69
CA LEU A 57 29.08 4.63 -24.65
C LEU A 57 29.80 4.49 -23.30
N ASN A 58 30.25 5.61 -22.74
CA ASN A 58 30.81 5.68 -21.38
C ASN A 58 29.79 6.29 -20.43
N MET A 59 29.28 5.50 -19.49
CA MET A 59 28.34 5.96 -18.47
C MET A 59 29.07 6.18 -17.14
N LEU A 60 28.82 7.32 -16.50
CA LEU A 60 29.36 7.66 -15.17
C LEU A 60 28.21 7.95 -14.22
N PHE A 61 28.08 7.14 -13.17
CA PHE A 61 27.02 7.28 -12.18
C PHE A 61 27.61 7.79 -10.88
N PHE A 62 26.99 8.85 -10.37
CA PHE A 62 27.38 9.53 -9.15
C PHE A 62 26.30 9.27 -8.11
N SER A 63 26.61 8.52 -7.04
CA SER A 63 25.60 8.13 -6.04
C SER A 63 26.26 7.77 -4.70
N ASP A 64 25.49 7.85 -3.63
CA ASP A 64 25.77 7.25 -2.32
C ASP A 64 25.48 5.73 -2.30
N PHE A 65 24.92 5.16 -3.36
CA PHE A 65 24.64 3.74 -3.57
C PHE A 65 23.89 3.07 -2.41
N ARG A 66 22.72 3.61 -2.09
CA ARG A 66 21.79 3.00 -1.12
C ARG A 66 21.46 1.56 -1.51
N THR A 67 21.41 0.67 -0.51
CA THR A 67 21.24 -0.78 -0.70
C THR A 67 19.99 -1.13 -1.50
N GLN A 68 18.87 -0.42 -1.28
CA GLN A 68 17.58 -0.75 -1.89
C GLN A 68 17.50 -0.48 -3.40
N ILE A 69 18.32 0.43 -3.92
CA ILE A 69 18.35 0.79 -5.34
C ILE A 69 19.57 0.21 -6.07
N THR A 70 20.51 -0.34 -5.32
CA THR A 70 21.81 -0.79 -5.82
C THR A 70 21.81 -2.32 -5.95
N ASN A 71 21.42 -2.81 -7.12
CA ASN A 71 21.58 -4.21 -7.47
C ASN A 71 22.24 -4.36 -8.87
N PRO A 72 23.54 -4.67 -8.93
CA PRO A 72 24.24 -4.84 -10.19
C PRO A 72 23.80 -6.06 -11.02
N SER A 73 23.18 -7.09 -10.41
CA SER A 73 22.82 -8.34 -11.12
C SER A 73 21.82 -8.14 -12.25
N ASN A 74 21.05 -7.04 -12.19
CA ASN A 74 19.98 -6.75 -13.14
C ASN A 74 20.44 -5.85 -14.28
N ILE A 75 21.69 -5.39 -14.29
CA ILE A 75 22.21 -4.49 -15.31
C ILE A 75 22.53 -5.29 -16.57
N LYS A 76 21.97 -4.84 -17.70
CA LYS A 76 22.32 -5.34 -19.02
C LYS A 76 22.90 -4.19 -19.83
N LEU A 77 24.19 -4.27 -20.12
CA LEU A 77 24.90 -3.28 -20.93
C LEU A 77 24.95 -3.71 -22.39
N LEU A 78 24.91 -2.74 -23.29
CA LEU A 78 25.29 -2.92 -24.69
C LEU A 78 26.74 -3.40 -24.81
N ASN A 79 27.06 -4.14 -25.88
CA ASN A 79 28.41 -4.68 -26.10
C ASN A 79 29.49 -3.60 -26.20
N ASN A 80 29.12 -2.40 -26.66
CA ASN A 80 29.97 -1.22 -26.83
C ASN A 80 29.71 -0.15 -25.76
N ALA A 81 29.39 -0.59 -24.53
CA ALA A 81 29.18 0.30 -23.39
C ALA A 81 30.03 -0.11 -22.18
N SER A 82 30.44 0.89 -21.40
CA SER A 82 31.03 0.71 -20.07
C SER A 82 30.30 1.58 -19.05
N LEU A 83 30.26 1.11 -17.80
CA LEU A 83 29.63 1.80 -16.68
C LEU A 83 30.61 1.99 -15.54
N LYS A 84 30.72 3.21 -15.04
CA LYS A 84 31.57 3.57 -13.91
C LYS A 84 30.72 4.10 -12.77
N LEU A 85 30.85 3.47 -11.61
CA LEU A 85 30.11 3.77 -10.39
C LEU A 85 31.01 4.56 -9.46
N LEU A 86 30.69 5.84 -9.24
CA LEU A 86 31.44 6.75 -8.39
C LEU A 86 30.67 6.94 -7.07
N ALA A 87 31.15 6.25 -6.02
CA ALA A 87 30.47 6.15 -4.74
C ALA A 87 30.88 7.29 -3.79
N PHE A 88 29.93 8.11 -3.37
CA PHE A 88 30.13 9.15 -2.35
C PHE A 88 29.99 8.59 -0.93
N GLU A 89 30.67 9.22 0.03
CA GLU A 89 30.36 8.98 1.43
C GLU A 89 29.07 9.74 1.79
N PRO A 90 28.04 9.05 2.32
CA PRO A 90 26.79 9.68 2.70
C PRO A 90 26.99 10.64 3.87
N ILE A 91 26.33 11.80 3.80
CA ILE A 91 26.36 12.84 4.85
C ILE A 91 25.21 12.64 5.87
N ILE A 92 24.25 11.74 5.57
CA ILE A 92 23.03 11.53 6.36
C ILE A 92 23.29 10.50 7.47
N ASN A 93 23.25 10.96 8.73
CA ASN A 93 23.51 10.13 9.91
C ASN A 93 22.25 9.80 10.73
N SER A 94 21.12 10.41 10.41
CA SER A 94 19.87 10.31 11.17
C SER A 94 18.68 10.47 10.23
N ASN A 95 17.70 9.59 10.35
CA ASN A 95 16.40 9.72 9.70
C ASN A 95 15.32 8.92 10.45
N ILE A 96 14.13 9.49 10.56
CA ILE A 96 12.91 8.85 11.04
C ILE A 96 11.85 9.07 9.98
N SER A 97 11.14 8.01 9.60
CA SER A 97 10.05 8.09 8.63
C SER A 97 8.72 7.71 9.24
N ILE A 98 7.64 8.24 8.65
CA ILE A 98 6.31 7.64 8.75
C ILE A 98 6.15 6.67 7.58
N ASP A 99 6.10 5.37 7.89
CA ASP A 99 6.08 4.30 6.90
C ASP A 99 4.67 4.00 6.41
N SER A 100 3.74 3.89 7.36
CA SER A 100 2.37 3.55 7.05
C SER A 100 1.36 4.07 8.06
N VAL A 101 0.13 4.23 7.59
CA VAL A 101 -1.04 4.49 8.42
C VAL A 101 -2.14 3.51 8.01
N TYR A 102 -2.80 2.94 8.99
CA TYR A 102 -3.94 2.04 8.77
C TYR A 102 -4.91 2.08 9.94
N PHE A 103 -6.12 1.57 9.70
CA PHE A 103 -7.15 1.44 10.72
C PHE A 103 -7.42 -0.03 11.02
N ASP A 104 -7.93 -0.30 12.22
CA ASP A 104 -8.37 -1.65 12.61
C ASP A 104 -9.67 -2.06 11.88
N THR A 105 -10.49 -1.08 11.49
CA THR A 105 -11.85 -1.28 10.97
C THR A 105 -11.96 -0.97 9.47
N PRO A 106 -12.78 -1.74 8.72
CA PRO A 106 -13.03 -1.50 7.29
C PRO A 106 -13.81 -0.20 7.03
N GLY A 107 -15.00 -0.12 7.62
CA GLY A 107 -15.94 0.98 7.49
C GLY A 107 -15.85 1.99 8.64
N ARG A 108 -16.39 3.19 8.37
CA ARG A 108 -16.33 4.33 9.29
C ARG A 108 -17.65 5.08 9.31
N VAL A 109 -18.13 5.37 10.51
CA VAL A 109 -19.36 6.12 10.75
C VAL A 109 -19.05 7.37 11.55
N ILE A 110 -19.76 8.44 11.26
CA ILE A 110 -19.63 9.69 12.01
C ILE A 110 -19.83 9.47 13.52
N ASN A 111 -19.01 10.15 14.32
CA ASN A 111 -18.99 10.15 15.78
C ASN A 111 -18.69 8.79 16.45
N ALA A 112 -18.34 7.75 15.68
CA ALA A 112 -17.82 6.49 16.22
C ALA A 112 -16.34 6.63 16.63
N TYR A 113 -15.94 5.94 17.70
CA TYR A 113 -14.53 5.84 18.09
C TYR A 113 -13.80 4.86 17.19
N GLU A 114 -12.63 5.26 16.71
CA GLU A 114 -11.78 4.44 15.85
C GLU A 114 -10.32 4.58 16.26
N ASN A 115 -9.54 3.52 16.03
CA ASN A 115 -8.10 3.57 16.24
C ASN A 115 -7.39 3.79 14.90
N ILE A 116 -6.55 4.82 14.87
CA ILE A 116 -5.54 5.01 13.84
C ILE A 116 -4.21 4.43 14.33
N ASN A 117 -3.60 3.60 13.48
CA ASN A 117 -2.29 3.03 13.71
C ASN A 117 -1.30 3.76 12.80
N ILE A 118 -0.23 4.29 13.37
CA ILE A 118 0.83 5.02 12.67
C ILE A 118 2.13 4.26 12.90
N GLN A 119 2.72 3.74 11.84
CA GLN A 119 3.98 3.02 11.90
C GLN A 119 5.13 3.96 11.54
N LEU A 120 6.15 3.96 12.39
CA LEU A 120 7.37 4.75 12.20
C LEU A 120 8.59 3.84 12.32
N THR A 121 9.64 4.17 11.58
CA THR A 121 10.94 3.49 11.68
C THR A 121 12.04 4.51 11.93
N ASN A 122 12.93 4.19 12.86
CA ASN A 122 14.17 4.94 13.07
C ASN A 122 15.30 4.30 12.27
N TYR A 123 15.72 4.93 11.18
CA TYR A 123 16.86 4.48 10.37
C TYR A 123 18.22 4.94 10.91
N SER A 124 18.22 5.75 11.96
CA SER A 124 19.43 6.27 12.58
C SER A 124 20.18 5.18 13.35
N LYS A 125 21.50 5.38 13.50
CA LYS A 125 22.34 4.55 14.39
C LYS A 125 22.20 4.91 15.88
N ALA A 126 21.49 5.99 16.18
CA ALA A 126 21.24 6.49 17.52
C ALA A 126 19.76 6.38 17.89
N LYS A 127 19.49 6.24 19.20
CA LYS A 127 18.14 6.29 19.75
C LYS A 127 17.57 7.69 19.56
N GLN A 128 16.32 7.76 19.13
CA GLN A 128 15.56 8.99 18.98
C GLN A 128 14.56 9.08 20.12
N THR A 129 14.60 10.17 20.88
CA THR A 129 13.78 10.35 22.10
C THR A 129 12.78 11.47 21.94
N ASP A 130 11.56 11.23 22.44
CA ASP A 130 10.47 12.21 22.49
C ASP A 130 10.15 12.90 21.15
N VAL A 131 10.15 12.12 20.08
CA VAL A 131 9.79 12.58 18.73
C VAL A 131 8.28 12.90 18.71
N PRO A 132 7.89 14.16 18.42
CA PRO A 132 6.49 14.54 18.39
C PRO A 132 5.81 14.06 17.11
N ILE A 133 4.77 13.23 17.26
CA ILE A 133 3.88 12.82 16.18
C ILE A 133 2.60 13.64 16.28
N LYS A 134 2.20 14.22 15.14
CA LYS A 134 0.97 15.00 14.99
C LYS A 134 0.10 14.34 13.93
N VAL A 135 -1.21 14.23 14.18
CA VAL A 135 -2.19 13.91 13.12
C VAL A 135 -3.24 14.99 13.05
N HIS A 136 -3.37 15.56 11.85
CA HIS A 136 -4.43 16.50 11.53
C HIS A 136 -5.52 15.79 10.72
N LEU A 137 -6.78 16.03 11.08
CA LEU A 137 -7.97 15.57 10.39
C LEU A 137 -8.78 16.79 9.98
N ALA A 138 -8.97 17.00 8.68
CA ALA A 138 -9.61 18.20 8.12
C ALA A 138 -9.10 19.49 8.79
N ASP A 139 -7.77 19.62 8.83
CA ASP A 139 -7.02 20.75 9.41
C ASP A 139 -7.11 20.92 10.94
N SER A 140 -7.87 20.08 11.65
CA SER A 140 -7.88 20.02 13.12
C SER A 140 -6.85 19.01 13.64
N LEU A 141 -5.97 19.44 14.53
CA LEU A 141 -5.08 18.54 15.27
C LEU A 141 -5.92 17.60 16.15
N LYS A 142 -5.85 16.29 15.90
CA LYS A 142 -6.57 15.27 16.68
C LYS A 142 -5.66 14.38 17.50
N VAL A 143 -4.42 14.20 17.05
CA VAL A 143 -3.44 13.37 17.74
C VAL A 143 -2.18 14.18 17.97
N SER A 144 -1.70 14.17 19.22
CA SER A 144 -0.37 14.63 19.59
C SER A 144 0.21 13.64 20.59
N ALA A 145 1.32 13.01 20.23
CA ALA A 145 1.99 12.02 21.06
C ALA A 145 3.50 12.14 20.92
N LEU A 146 4.24 11.75 21.96
CA LEU A 146 5.69 11.64 21.93
C LEU A 146 6.08 10.16 21.78
N VAL A 147 6.97 9.86 20.85
CA VAL A 147 7.49 8.51 20.66
C VAL A 147 9.01 8.50 20.84
N SER A 148 9.50 7.50 21.54
CA SER A 148 10.93 7.17 21.54
C SER A 148 11.14 5.86 20.78
N LEU A 149 12.18 5.84 19.93
CA LEU A 149 12.53 4.76 19.01
C LEU A 149 14.02 4.42 19.17
N ASP A 150 14.33 3.15 19.45
CA ASP A 150 15.69 2.62 19.43
C ASP A 150 16.26 2.55 17.99
N PRO A 151 17.58 2.44 17.81
CA PRO A 151 18.18 2.31 16.47
C PRO A 151 17.59 1.13 15.69
N GLY A 152 17.08 1.37 14.49
CA GLY A 152 16.45 0.34 13.64
C GLY A 152 15.07 -0.13 14.12
N GLU A 153 14.51 0.44 15.19
CA GLU A 153 13.20 0.06 15.70
C GLU A 153 12.08 0.54 14.76
N THR A 154 11.17 -0.38 14.40
CA THR A 154 9.87 -0.05 13.83
C THR A 154 8.81 -0.14 14.93
N LYS A 155 8.06 0.94 15.15
CA LYS A 155 7.06 1.04 16.21
C LYS A 155 5.72 1.54 15.68
N THR A 156 4.64 0.96 16.18
CA THR A 156 3.28 1.40 15.87
C THR A 156 2.71 2.19 17.03
N VAL A 157 2.36 3.45 16.77
CA VAL A 157 1.62 4.31 17.69
C VAL A 157 0.14 4.18 17.38
N VAL A 158 -0.64 3.80 18.40
CA VAL A 158 -2.10 3.65 18.28
C VAL A 158 -2.76 4.81 18.98
N HIS A 159 -3.70 5.48 18.31
CA HIS A 159 -4.48 6.54 18.91
C HIS A 159 -5.97 6.38 18.59
N SER A 160 -6.82 6.62 19.60
CA SER A 160 -8.27 6.58 19.41
C SER A 160 -8.82 7.98 19.14
N PHE A 161 -9.65 8.13 18.12
CA PHE A 161 -10.27 9.41 17.75
C PHE A 161 -11.71 9.21 17.27
N LYS A 162 -12.43 10.32 17.09
CA LYS A 162 -13.76 10.36 16.47
C LYS A 162 -13.73 11.23 15.24
N SER A 163 -14.29 10.72 14.15
CA SER A 163 -14.56 11.51 12.95
C SER A 163 -15.86 12.29 13.13
N THR A 164 -15.79 13.62 13.18
CA THR A 164 -16.98 14.49 13.31
C THR A 164 -17.46 15.05 11.98
N GLN A 165 -16.78 14.72 10.88
CA GLN A 165 -17.07 15.21 9.53
C GLN A 165 -17.60 14.07 8.67
N LEU A 166 -18.69 14.35 7.94
CA LEU A 166 -19.26 13.45 6.95
C LEU A 166 -18.53 13.53 5.61
N GLY A 167 -18.61 12.45 4.85
CA GLY A 167 -18.04 12.34 3.53
C GLY A 167 -16.54 12.04 3.59
N LEU A 168 -15.80 12.52 2.60
CA LEU A 168 -14.38 12.23 2.50
C LEU A 168 -13.58 13.12 3.45
N VAL A 169 -12.90 12.49 4.40
CA VAL A 169 -12.04 13.16 5.37
C VAL A 169 -10.59 13.07 4.90
N LYS A 170 -9.91 14.23 4.85
CA LYS A 170 -8.48 14.34 4.57
C LYS A 170 -7.71 14.34 5.89
N ALA A 171 -6.59 13.64 5.92
CA ALA A 171 -5.77 13.54 7.11
C ALA A 171 -4.28 13.47 6.79
N VAL A 172 -3.44 14.06 7.64
CA VAL A 172 -1.99 14.01 7.49
C VAL A 172 -1.36 13.64 8.83
N ALA A 173 -0.55 12.58 8.82
CA ALA A 173 0.35 12.26 9.91
C ALA A 173 1.70 12.92 9.63
N SER A 174 2.27 13.57 10.63
CA SER A 174 3.51 14.31 10.49
C SER A 174 4.43 14.19 11.70
N ILE A 175 5.72 14.14 11.43
CA ILE A 175 6.83 14.32 12.37
C ILE A 175 7.69 15.50 11.90
N ASP A 176 8.60 15.95 12.76
CA ASP A 176 9.58 16.98 12.45
C ASP A 176 10.98 16.33 12.52
N ASP A 177 11.60 16.03 11.37
CA ASP A 177 12.95 15.44 11.26
C ASP A 177 13.77 16.09 10.12
N TYR A 178 15.10 15.98 10.17
CA TYR A 178 16.05 16.57 9.22
C TYR A 178 17.28 15.66 9.07
N PRO A 179 17.90 15.51 7.87
CA PRO A 179 17.73 16.31 6.65
C PRO A 179 16.70 15.81 5.63
N ILE A 180 16.12 14.61 5.82
CA ILE A 180 15.14 14.08 4.89
C ILE A 180 13.76 14.57 5.36
N GLU A 181 13.15 15.49 4.61
CA GLU A 181 11.85 16.06 4.99
C GLU A 181 10.67 15.47 4.21
N TYR A 182 10.94 14.74 3.13
CA TYR A 182 9.91 14.26 2.21
C TYR A 182 9.08 13.08 2.76
N ASP A 183 9.59 12.38 3.77
CA ASP A 183 8.97 11.26 4.48
C ASP A 183 8.38 11.66 5.85
N ASN A 184 8.64 12.88 6.31
CA ASN A 184 8.05 13.46 7.51
C ASN A 184 6.54 13.56 7.48
N LYS A 185 5.92 13.58 6.29
CA LYS A 185 4.47 13.70 6.11
C LYS A 185 3.91 12.51 5.35
N LEU A 186 2.85 11.92 5.88
CA LEU A 186 2.03 10.92 5.20
C LEU A 186 0.60 11.45 5.06
N PHE A 187 0.20 11.77 3.84
CA PHE A 187 -1.15 12.17 3.48
C PHE A 187 -2.04 10.93 3.31
N PHE A 188 -3.25 10.96 3.83
CA PHE A 188 -4.23 9.91 3.62
C PHE A 188 -5.65 10.48 3.63
N SER A 189 -6.59 9.74 3.06
CA SER A 189 -7.99 10.12 3.01
C SER A 189 -8.88 8.90 3.12
N PHE A 190 -10.05 9.06 3.75
CA PHE A 190 -10.99 7.97 3.94
C PHE A 190 -12.44 8.49 3.98
N PRO A 191 -13.41 7.70 3.51
CA PRO A 191 -14.81 8.05 3.59
C PRO A 191 -15.33 7.83 5.02
N VAL A 192 -16.21 8.73 5.46
CA VAL A 192 -16.99 8.64 6.68
C VAL A 192 -18.46 8.72 6.31
N SER A 193 -19.19 7.65 6.55
CA SER A 193 -20.60 7.55 6.22
C SER A 193 -21.48 8.05 7.37
N GLN A 194 -22.66 8.57 7.04
CA GLN A 194 -23.68 8.85 8.05
C GLN A 194 -24.34 7.56 8.54
N LYS A 195 -24.64 6.66 7.60
CA LYS A 195 -25.24 5.36 7.86
C LYS A 195 -24.52 4.25 7.11
N ILE A 196 -24.59 3.05 7.66
CA ILE A 196 -24.18 1.81 7.01
C ILE A 196 -25.42 1.15 6.41
N ALA A 197 -25.38 0.88 5.11
CA ALA A 197 -26.43 0.14 4.43
C ALA A 197 -26.30 -1.37 4.73
N LEU A 198 -27.33 -1.97 5.32
CA LEU A 198 -27.41 -3.39 5.66
C LEU A 198 -28.49 -4.06 4.81
N GLY A 199 -28.10 -4.98 3.94
CA GLY A 199 -29.02 -5.84 3.20
C GLY A 199 -29.21 -7.18 3.90
N VAL A 200 -30.38 -7.41 4.50
CA VAL A 200 -30.74 -8.69 5.13
C VAL A 200 -31.47 -9.56 4.11
N VAL A 201 -30.99 -10.79 3.91
CA VAL A 201 -31.67 -11.83 3.15
C VAL A 201 -32.06 -12.94 4.11
N LYS A 202 -33.36 -13.24 4.22
CA LYS A 202 -33.87 -14.24 5.16
C LYS A 202 -34.68 -15.35 4.50
N GLY A 203 -34.62 -16.54 5.11
CA GLY A 203 -35.38 -17.72 4.69
C GLY A 203 -36.80 -17.79 5.28
N ASP A 204 -37.02 -17.23 6.48
CA ASP A 204 -38.32 -17.22 7.17
C ASP A 204 -38.93 -15.79 7.16
N PRO A 205 -40.21 -15.60 6.82
CA PRO A 205 -40.89 -14.30 6.90
C PRO A 205 -40.98 -13.70 8.30
N LYS A 206 -40.86 -14.49 9.37
CA LYS A 206 -40.91 -13.98 10.76
C LYS A 206 -39.81 -12.96 11.05
N LEU A 207 -40.09 -12.06 12.00
CA LEU A 207 -39.12 -11.09 12.48
C LEU A 207 -37.97 -11.82 13.20
N SER A 208 -36.75 -11.69 12.67
CA SER A 208 -35.56 -12.27 13.31
C SER A 208 -34.97 -11.37 14.40
N ALA A 209 -34.16 -11.95 15.28
CA ALA A 209 -33.42 -11.18 16.30
C ALA A 209 -32.46 -10.15 15.68
N ALA A 210 -31.90 -10.47 14.51
CA ALA A 210 -31.06 -9.56 13.75
C ALA A 210 -31.85 -8.36 13.22
N GLU A 211 -33.05 -8.57 12.66
CA GLU A 211 -33.92 -7.47 12.22
C GLU A 211 -34.35 -6.58 13.39
N ALA A 212 -34.75 -7.19 14.51
CA ALA A 212 -35.16 -6.46 15.70
C ALA A 212 -34.03 -5.58 16.26
N LEU A 213 -32.78 -6.02 16.17
CA LEU A 213 -31.61 -5.25 16.62
C LEU A 213 -31.42 -3.94 15.85
N PHE A 214 -31.74 -3.92 14.55
CA PHE A 214 -31.41 -2.80 13.66
C PHE A 214 -32.60 -1.94 13.23
N SER A 215 -33.84 -2.31 13.60
CA SER A 215 -35.06 -1.66 13.09
C SER A 215 -35.18 -0.16 13.43
N ASP A 216 -34.62 0.28 14.56
CA ASP A 216 -34.69 1.68 15.04
C ASP A 216 -33.29 2.33 15.16
N ASP A 217 -32.28 1.77 14.49
CA ASP A 217 -30.92 2.27 14.64
C ASP A 217 -30.65 3.53 13.80
N SER A 218 -30.01 4.52 14.41
CA SER A 218 -29.72 5.81 13.77
C SER A 218 -28.55 5.76 12.78
N GLN A 219 -27.65 4.79 12.92
CA GLN A 219 -26.42 4.61 12.14
C GLN A 219 -26.55 3.50 11.09
N ILE A 220 -27.63 2.72 11.08
CA ILE A 220 -27.83 1.62 10.15
C ILE A 220 -29.09 1.84 9.32
N GLU A 221 -28.97 1.69 8.01
CA GLU A 221 -30.08 1.69 7.08
C GLU A 221 -30.32 0.25 6.61
N MET A 222 -31.34 -0.39 7.17
CA MET A 222 -31.62 -1.81 6.91
C MET A 222 -32.65 -1.99 5.79
N THR A 223 -32.35 -2.85 4.84
CA THR A 223 -33.29 -3.37 3.84
C THR A 223 -33.47 -4.88 4.04
N VAL A 224 -34.71 -5.37 4.09
CA VAL A 224 -35.00 -6.78 4.35
C VAL A 224 -35.62 -7.41 3.11
N ASN A 225 -35.03 -8.49 2.63
CA ASN A 225 -35.45 -9.25 1.47
C ASN A 225 -35.73 -10.70 1.86
N LEU A 226 -36.83 -11.26 1.38
CA LEU A 226 -37.05 -12.69 1.41
C LEU A 226 -36.27 -13.36 0.28
N GLN A 227 -35.71 -14.54 0.54
CA GLN A 227 -34.84 -15.23 -0.41
C GLN A 227 -35.44 -15.42 -1.82
N GLY A 228 -36.76 -15.54 -1.94
CA GLY A 228 -37.45 -15.69 -3.23
C GLY A 228 -37.61 -14.40 -4.05
N ASN A 229 -37.41 -13.23 -3.45
CA ASN A 229 -37.73 -11.91 -4.05
C ASN A 229 -36.53 -10.95 -4.04
N ILE A 230 -35.30 -11.48 -4.10
CA ILE A 230 -34.09 -10.66 -4.00
C ILE A 230 -33.83 -9.91 -5.31
N SER A 231 -33.76 -8.58 -5.24
CA SER A 231 -33.11 -7.76 -6.26
C SER A 231 -31.59 -7.83 -6.08
N VAL A 232 -30.91 -8.68 -6.86
CA VAL A 232 -29.45 -8.89 -6.72
C VAL A 232 -28.69 -7.58 -6.92
N SER A 233 -29.08 -6.76 -7.91
CA SER A 233 -28.44 -5.46 -8.16
C SER A 233 -28.53 -4.52 -6.97
N GLU A 234 -29.66 -4.47 -6.26
CA GLU A 234 -29.82 -3.64 -5.06
C GLU A 234 -29.04 -4.20 -3.87
N LEU A 235 -29.08 -5.53 -3.69
CA LEU A 235 -28.41 -6.22 -2.60
C LEU A 235 -26.90 -5.92 -2.58
N LEU A 236 -26.26 -5.96 -3.74
CA LEU A 236 -24.81 -5.72 -3.87
C LEU A 236 -24.42 -4.25 -3.67
N THR A 237 -25.38 -3.33 -3.50
CA THR A 237 -25.08 -1.92 -3.16
C THR A 237 -24.95 -1.65 -1.68
N ASN A 238 -25.24 -2.64 -0.82
CA ASN A 238 -25.13 -2.50 0.63
C ASN A 238 -23.67 -2.58 1.08
N ASN A 239 -23.35 -1.99 2.24
CA ASN A 239 -22.02 -2.12 2.86
C ASN A 239 -21.84 -3.50 3.51
N CYS A 240 -22.94 -4.04 4.05
CA CYS A 240 -23.03 -5.36 4.63
C CYS A 240 -24.20 -6.13 4.04
N ILE A 241 -23.98 -7.41 3.74
CA ILE A 241 -25.05 -8.37 3.46
C ILE A 241 -25.11 -9.34 4.62
N LEU A 242 -26.29 -9.51 5.21
CA LEU A 242 -26.58 -10.52 6.21
C LEU A 242 -27.45 -11.62 5.58
N LEU A 243 -26.87 -12.81 5.40
CA LEU A 243 -27.62 -14.00 5.04
C LEU A 243 -28.09 -14.68 6.33
N ASN A 244 -29.35 -14.48 6.67
CA ASN A 244 -29.93 -14.95 7.92
C ASN A 244 -30.79 -16.20 7.69
N GLU A 245 -30.24 -17.36 8.04
CA GLU A 245 -30.94 -18.65 8.01
C GLU A 245 -31.60 -18.93 6.65
N THR A 246 -30.93 -18.54 5.56
CA THR A 246 -31.39 -18.79 4.20
C THR A 246 -31.38 -20.28 3.87
N GLN A 247 -32.33 -20.72 3.06
CA GLN A 247 -32.28 -22.04 2.41
C GLN A 247 -31.16 -22.07 1.35
N LYS A 248 -31.01 -23.18 0.63
CA LYS A 248 -30.03 -23.34 -0.47
C LYS A 248 -30.04 -22.14 -1.43
N LEU A 249 -28.88 -21.50 -1.56
CA LEU A 249 -28.70 -20.33 -2.43
C LEU A 249 -28.54 -20.77 -3.90
N PRO A 250 -29.12 -20.05 -4.87
CA PRO A 250 -28.89 -20.31 -6.29
C PRO A 250 -27.43 -20.04 -6.68
N GLY A 251 -26.88 -20.84 -7.60
CA GLY A 251 -25.49 -20.70 -8.07
C GLY A 251 -25.14 -19.31 -8.61
N GLY A 252 -26.06 -18.66 -9.34
CA GLY A 252 -25.85 -17.30 -9.83
C GLY A 252 -25.68 -16.26 -8.72
N LEU A 253 -26.44 -16.40 -7.61
CA LEU A 253 -26.30 -15.51 -6.46
C LEU A 253 -24.95 -15.73 -5.75
N LEU A 254 -24.49 -16.98 -5.66
CA LEU A 254 -23.18 -17.29 -5.07
C LEU A 254 -22.03 -16.60 -5.81
N THR A 255 -22.05 -16.62 -7.15
CA THR A 255 -21.04 -15.93 -7.97
C THR A 255 -21.08 -14.41 -7.79
N GLU A 256 -22.26 -13.82 -7.71
CA GLU A 256 -22.38 -12.37 -7.46
C GLU A 256 -21.95 -11.98 -6.03
N LEU A 257 -22.23 -12.82 -5.04
CA LEU A 257 -21.73 -12.63 -3.68
C LEU A 257 -20.19 -12.71 -3.62
N GLU A 258 -19.58 -13.67 -4.31
CA GLU A 258 -18.12 -13.79 -4.40
C GLU A 258 -17.49 -12.52 -4.99
N LYS A 259 -18.06 -11.98 -6.07
CA LYS A 259 -17.63 -10.69 -6.65
C LYS A 259 -17.77 -9.54 -5.67
N TYR A 260 -18.90 -9.47 -4.97
CA TYR A 260 -19.15 -8.44 -3.96
C TYR A 260 -18.12 -8.49 -2.82
N ILE A 261 -17.83 -9.67 -2.28
CA ILE A 261 -16.82 -9.87 -1.23
C ILE A 261 -15.43 -9.53 -1.76
N THR A 262 -15.07 -10.02 -2.94
CA THR A 262 -13.78 -9.74 -3.58
C THR A 262 -13.52 -8.25 -3.73
N ASN A 263 -14.58 -7.47 -4.01
CA ASN A 263 -14.55 -6.02 -4.17
C ASN A 263 -14.62 -5.21 -2.87
N GLY A 264 -14.62 -5.85 -1.70
CA GLY A 264 -14.61 -5.16 -0.40
C GLY A 264 -15.91 -5.22 0.38
N GLY A 265 -16.92 -5.92 -0.12
CA GLY A 265 -18.17 -6.14 0.59
C GLY A 265 -17.98 -6.96 1.87
N THR A 266 -18.78 -6.66 2.89
CA THR A 266 -18.85 -7.49 4.11
C THR A 266 -20.04 -8.44 4.01
N LEU A 267 -19.81 -9.72 4.29
CA LEU A 267 -20.84 -10.75 4.35
C LEU A 267 -20.92 -11.34 5.76
N ILE A 268 -22.11 -11.39 6.33
CA ILE A 268 -22.40 -12.15 7.55
C ILE A 268 -23.25 -13.34 7.16
N PHE A 269 -22.76 -14.54 7.43
CA PHE A 269 -23.45 -15.79 7.12
C PHE A 269 -23.89 -16.48 8.40
N ILE A 270 -25.20 -16.52 8.61
CA ILE A 270 -25.86 -17.26 9.69
C ILE A 270 -26.59 -18.46 9.06
N PRO A 271 -26.14 -19.71 9.31
CA PRO A 271 -26.64 -20.86 8.60
C PRO A 271 -28.03 -21.25 9.09
N ASN A 272 -28.85 -21.77 8.16
CA ASN A 272 -30.04 -22.52 8.54
C ASN A 272 -29.65 -23.95 8.93
N THR A 273 -29.95 -24.36 10.16
CA THR A 273 -29.61 -25.70 10.66
C THR A 273 -30.39 -26.84 10.00
N GLU A 274 -31.41 -26.54 9.19
CA GLU A 274 -32.15 -27.51 8.39
C GLU A 274 -31.48 -27.81 7.02
N ASN A 275 -30.55 -26.96 6.59
CA ASN A 275 -29.81 -27.20 5.34
C ASN A 275 -28.75 -28.29 5.52
N LYS A 276 -28.46 -29.01 4.43
CA LYS A 276 -27.37 -30.00 4.43
C LYS A 276 -26.01 -29.29 4.42
N PRO A 277 -24.98 -29.82 5.12
CA PRO A 277 -23.64 -29.23 5.11
C PRO A 277 -23.11 -28.95 3.71
N ASP A 278 -23.30 -29.86 2.76
CA ASP A 278 -22.84 -29.71 1.37
C ASP A 278 -23.43 -28.48 0.66
N GLU A 279 -24.67 -28.09 0.99
CA GLU A 279 -25.32 -26.91 0.40
C GLU A 279 -24.75 -25.61 0.99
N LEU A 280 -24.51 -25.58 2.29
CA LEU A 280 -23.88 -24.45 2.98
C LEU A 280 -22.42 -24.29 2.54
N ASN A 281 -21.72 -25.41 2.36
CA ASN A 281 -20.32 -25.46 1.95
C ASN A 281 -20.07 -24.89 0.54
N GLN A 282 -21.10 -24.74 -0.30
CA GLN A 282 -20.94 -24.07 -1.60
C GLN A 282 -20.46 -22.63 -1.43
N LEU A 283 -21.06 -21.88 -0.49
CA LEU A 283 -20.63 -20.52 -0.17
C LEU A 283 -19.27 -20.51 0.53
N LEU A 284 -19.08 -21.38 1.52
CA LEU A 284 -17.86 -21.44 2.32
C LEU A 284 -16.62 -21.74 1.47
N ASN A 285 -16.75 -22.65 0.49
CA ASN A 285 -15.68 -22.97 -0.46
C ASN A 285 -15.27 -21.77 -1.33
N LEU A 286 -16.24 -20.97 -1.80
CA LEU A 286 -15.95 -19.79 -2.64
C LEU A 286 -15.11 -18.76 -1.89
N VAL A 287 -15.43 -18.57 -0.60
CA VAL A 287 -14.74 -17.57 0.23
C VAL A 287 -13.52 -18.13 0.97
N GLY A 288 -13.26 -19.44 0.85
CA GLY A 288 -12.17 -20.14 1.52
C GLY A 288 -12.38 -20.37 3.02
N ALA A 289 -13.60 -20.28 3.53
CA ALA A 289 -13.93 -20.54 4.93
C ALA A 289 -13.92 -22.04 5.26
N ASN A 290 -13.84 -22.39 6.54
CA ASN A 290 -13.91 -23.78 6.99
C ASN A 290 -15.28 -24.41 6.68
N ASN A 291 -15.25 -25.55 6.00
CA ASN A 291 -16.45 -26.32 5.70
C ASN A 291 -17.10 -26.89 6.95
N PHE A 292 -18.42 -26.93 6.96
CA PHE A 292 -19.20 -27.69 7.92
C PHE A 292 -19.12 -29.19 7.59
N ALA A 293 -18.73 -30.00 8.57
CA ALA A 293 -18.68 -31.46 8.44
C ALA A 293 -20.01 -32.12 8.82
N LYS A 294 -20.56 -31.75 9.98
CA LYS A 294 -21.81 -32.31 10.49
C LYS A 294 -22.52 -31.35 11.43
N LEU A 295 -23.82 -31.57 11.58
CA LEU A 295 -24.63 -30.94 12.62
C LEU A 295 -24.45 -31.69 13.95
N ASP A 296 -24.22 -30.95 15.03
CA ASP A 296 -24.09 -31.41 16.40
C ASP A 296 -25.17 -30.76 17.26
N THR A 297 -25.88 -31.59 18.03
CA THR A 297 -26.99 -31.19 18.92
C THR A 297 -26.59 -31.20 20.40
N THR A 298 -25.30 -31.42 20.68
CA THR A 298 -24.76 -31.36 22.03
C THR A 298 -24.77 -29.92 22.54
N THR A 299 -25.26 -29.72 23.76
CA THR A 299 -25.21 -28.40 24.41
C THR A 299 -23.78 -28.11 24.85
N ILE A 300 -23.25 -26.97 24.44
CA ILE A 300 -21.91 -26.48 24.81
C ILE A 300 -21.97 -25.00 25.20
N ARG A 301 -21.13 -24.58 26.15
CA ARG A 301 -21.03 -23.17 26.53
C ARG A 301 -20.01 -22.44 25.63
N VAL A 302 -20.25 -21.16 25.39
CA VAL A 302 -19.20 -20.26 24.90
C VAL A 302 -18.08 -20.22 25.96
N GLY A 303 -16.84 -20.38 25.52
CA GLY A 303 -15.67 -20.46 26.41
C GLY A 303 -14.74 -19.26 26.29
N GLU A 304 -14.61 -18.67 25.09
CA GLU A 304 -13.63 -17.62 24.82
C GLU A 304 -14.18 -16.59 23.84
N LEU A 305 -13.93 -15.31 24.13
CA LEU A 305 -14.07 -14.20 23.18
C LEU A 305 -12.69 -13.67 22.81
N ASN A 306 -12.50 -13.36 21.53
CA ASN A 306 -11.28 -12.73 21.06
C ASN A 306 -11.29 -11.21 21.37
N TYR A 307 -10.88 -10.82 22.58
CA TYR A 307 -10.91 -9.42 23.04
C TYR A 307 -9.96 -8.49 22.28
N THR A 308 -8.97 -9.02 21.56
CA THR A 308 -8.07 -8.21 20.72
C THR A 308 -8.69 -7.87 19.37
N ASN A 309 -9.73 -8.61 18.96
CA ASN A 309 -10.50 -8.32 17.76
C ASN A 309 -11.29 -7.01 17.93
N PHE A 310 -11.35 -6.20 16.86
CA PHE A 310 -12.03 -4.90 16.85
C PHE A 310 -13.53 -4.98 17.20
N LEU A 311 -14.17 -6.15 17.07
CA LEU A 311 -15.55 -6.37 17.48
C LEU A 311 -15.75 -6.29 19.00
N TYR A 312 -14.73 -6.57 19.80
CA TYR A 312 -14.82 -6.55 21.28
C TYR A 312 -13.85 -5.56 21.93
N LYS A 313 -12.91 -5.02 21.17
CA LYS A 313 -12.01 -3.95 21.61
C LYS A 313 -12.84 -2.77 22.10
N ASN A 314 -12.64 -2.35 23.35
CA ASN A 314 -13.37 -1.28 24.03
C ASN A 314 -14.87 -1.53 24.30
N VAL A 315 -15.38 -2.76 24.12
CA VAL A 315 -16.78 -3.08 24.48
C VAL A 315 -16.94 -3.33 25.98
N PHE A 316 -15.93 -3.92 26.62
CA PHE A 316 -15.95 -4.27 28.03
C PHE A 316 -15.08 -3.31 28.83
N ALA A 317 -15.65 -2.68 29.86
CA ALA A 317 -14.90 -1.81 30.78
C ALA A 317 -13.88 -2.62 31.62
N GLU A 318 -14.27 -3.82 32.05
CA GLU A 318 -13.41 -4.76 32.76
C GLU A 318 -13.68 -6.19 32.27
N ILE A 319 -12.60 -6.96 32.07
CA ILE A 319 -12.68 -8.38 31.75
C ILE A 319 -12.65 -9.15 33.07
N SER A 320 -13.81 -9.56 33.57
CA SER A 320 -13.92 -10.38 34.79
C SER A 320 -13.79 -11.87 34.47
N ASN A 321 -13.15 -12.62 35.35
CA ASN A 321 -13.05 -14.08 35.25
C ASN A 321 -14.39 -14.80 35.55
N GLN A 322 -15.45 -14.07 35.95
CA GLN A 322 -16.76 -14.63 36.30
C GLN A 322 -17.86 -14.31 35.27
N ILE A 323 -17.50 -14.06 34.01
CA ILE A 323 -18.50 -13.84 32.94
C ILE A 323 -19.27 -15.14 32.71
N SER A 324 -20.59 -15.11 32.94
CA SER A 324 -21.48 -16.21 32.60
C SER A 324 -21.74 -16.21 31.11
N PHE A 325 -21.11 -17.11 30.37
CA PHE A 325 -21.26 -17.20 28.93
C PHE A 325 -22.50 -18.00 28.50
N PRO A 326 -23.12 -17.70 27.34
CA PRO A 326 -24.31 -18.40 26.89
C PRO A 326 -24.02 -19.82 26.40
N THR A 327 -25.07 -20.63 26.32
CA THR A 327 -25.02 -21.97 25.73
C THR A 327 -25.46 -21.97 24.27
N VAL A 328 -24.88 -22.88 23.48
CA VAL A 328 -25.24 -23.21 22.10
C VAL A 328 -25.62 -24.69 22.06
N LYS A 329 -26.76 -25.03 21.45
CA LYS A 329 -27.35 -26.38 21.46
C LYS A 329 -27.36 -27.06 20.10
N LYS A 330 -27.43 -26.31 19.00
CA LYS A 330 -27.51 -26.86 17.64
C LYS A 330 -26.57 -26.07 16.74
N ARG A 331 -25.45 -26.69 16.37
CA ARG A 331 -24.35 -26.06 15.63
C ARG A 331 -23.72 -27.02 14.61
N PHE A 332 -23.06 -26.47 13.61
CA PHE A 332 -22.19 -27.20 12.71
C PHE A 332 -20.77 -27.29 13.28
N ILE A 333 -20.19 -28.47 13.21
CA ILE A 333 -18.77 -28.69 13.50
C ILE A 333 -17.98 -28.50 12.21
N SER A 334 -16.92 -27.71 12.24
CA SER A 334 -16.03 -27.52 11.08
C SER A 334 -15.17 -28.77 10.84
N GLY A 335 -15.07 -29.19 9.57
CA GLY A 335 -14.30 -30.38 9.17
C GLY A 335 -12.85 -30.11 8.80
N THR A 336 -12.50 -28.85 8.52
CA THR A 336 -11.17 -28.41 8.10
C THR A 336 -10.69 -27.26 8.99
N GLN A 337 -9.38 -27.11 9.11
CA GLN A 337 -8.74 -26.02 9.85
C GLN A 337 -7.96 -25.14 8.87
N ASN A 338 -8.64 -24.17 8.26
CA ASN A 338 -7.99 -23.05 7.63
C ASN A 338 -7.49 -22.10 8.72
N LEU A 339 -6.17 -21.91 8.76
CA LEU A 339 -5.50 -21.03 9.72
C LEU A 339 -5.74 -19.54 9.41
N ALA A 340 -6.12 -19.21 8.18
CA ALA A 340 -6.46 -17.84 7.80
C ALA A 340 -7.83 -17.40 8.36
N GLU A 341 -8.68 -18.34 8.78
CA GLU A 341 -9.96 -18.05 9.40
C GLU A 341 -9.81 -17.86 10.91
N ILE A 342 -9.95 -16.60 11.34
CA ILE A 342 -9.70 -16.15 12.70
C ILE A 342 -10.96 -16.38 13.55
N PRO A 343 -10.89 -17.14 14.65
CA PRO A 343 -12.00 -17.28 15.58
C PRO A 343 -12.27 -15.98 16.34
N ILE A 344 -13.55 -15.59 16.42
CA ILE A 344 -14.05 -14.46 17.21
C ILE A 344 -14.67 -14.96 18.51
N VAL A 345 -15.45 -16.02 18.42
CA VAL A 345 -16.08 -16.70 19.57
C VAL A 345 -15.77 -18.18 19.48
N LYS A 346 -15.26 -18.76 20.57
CA LYS A 346 -15.03 -20.21 20.68
C LYS A 346 -15.88 -20.81 21.78
N ALA A 347 -16.21 -22.08 21.61
CA ALA A 347 -16.77 -22.92 22.66
C ALA A 347 -15.70 -23.35 23.67
N GLU A 348 -16.12 -23.87 24.83
CA GLU A 348 -15.20 -24.35 25.88
C GLU A 348 -14.28 -25.50 25.44
N ASN A 349 -14.67 -26.26 24.42
CA ASN A 349 -13.84 -27.31 23.83
C ASN A 349 -12.88 -26.79 22.74
N GLY A 350 -12.83 -25.47 22.51
CA GLY A 350 -12.00 -24.82 21.50
C GLY A 350 -12.62 -24.71 20.10
N ASP A 351 -13.81 -25.29 19.87
CA ASP A 351 -14.48 -25.20 18.56
C ASP A 351 -14.84 -23.76 18.22
N LYS A 352 -14.67 -23.38 16.94
CA LYS A 352 -15.12 -22.07 16.43
C LYS A 352 -16.65 -22.04 16.44
N LEU A 353 -17.22 -21.02 17.08
CA LEU A 353 -18.67 -20.74 17.04
C LEU A 353 -18.99 -19.59 16.10
N ILE A 354 -18.13 -18.56 16.10
CA ILE A 354 -18.16 -17.43 15.18
C ILE A 354 -16.73 -17.14 14.77
N SER A 355 -16.51 -16.95 13.47
CA SER A 355 -15.21 -16.68 12.88
C SER A 355 -15.28 -15.60 11.81
N CYS A 356 -14.12 -15.08 11.45
CA CYS A 356 -13.94 -14.13 10.36
C CYS A 356 -12.84 -14.61 9.42
N ILE A 357 -13.06 -14.45 8.13
CA ILE A 357 -12.06 -14.68 7.10
C ILE A 357 -12.04 -13.51 6.12
N LYS A 358 -10.84 -13.16 5.64
CA LYS A 358 -10.66 -12.18 4.57
C LYS A 358 -10.67 -12.90 3.23
N HIS A 359 -11.47 -12.41 2.29
CA HIS A 359 -11.49 -12.89 0.92
C HIS A 359 -11.45 -11.70 -0.05
N GLY A 360 -10.42 -11.65 -0.91
CA GLY A 360 -10.11 -10.45 -1.68
C GLY A 360 -9.92 -9.22 -0.79
N LYS A 361 -10.70 -8.16 -1.04
CA LYS A 361 -10.73 -6.94 -0.20
C LYS A 361 -11.79 -6.96 0.90
N GLY A 362 -12.70 -7.94 0.89
CA GLY A 362 -13.84 -8.03 1.79
C GLY A 362 -13.60 -8.91 3.02
N LEU A 363 -14.62 -8.95 3.87
CA LEU A 363 -14.65 -9.76 5.09
C LEU A 363 -15.89 -10.64 5.11
N VAL A 364 -15.72 -11.88 5.56
CA VAL A 364 -16.82 -12.82 5.74
C VAL A 364 -16.83 -13.30 7.18
N TYR A 365 -17.95 -13.07 7.86
CA TYR A 365 -18.23 -13.62 9.18
C TYR A 365 -19.07 -14.87 9.03
N VAL A 366 -18.61 -15.97 9.63
CA VAL A 366 -19.29 -17.26 9.58
C VAL A 366 -19.74 -17.62 10.98
N TRP A 367 -21.03 -17.89 11.12
CA TRP A 367 -21.59 -18.46 12.34
C TRP A 367 -21.74 -19.96 12.12
N ASN A 368 -21.43 -20.75 13.15
CA ASN A 368 -21.61 -22.19 13.11
C ASN A 368 -22.99 -22.61 13.63
N PHE A 369 -23.88 -21.68 13.96
CA PHE A 369 -25.21 -21.97 14.52
C PHE A 369 -26.22 -20.95 14.03
N ALA A 370 -27.51 -21.29 14.08
CA ALA A 370 -28.59 -20.37 13.71
C ALA A 370 -28.85 -19.33 14.80
N ALA A 371 -29.31 -18.14 14.43
CA ALA A 371 -29.61 -17.04 15.36
C ALA A 371 -31.04 -17.13 15.90
N ASN A 372 -31.41 -18.30 16.43
CA ASN A 372 -32.73 -18.56 16.98
C ASN A 372 -32.66 -19.29 18.34
N GLN A 373 -33.78 -19.32 19.07
CA GLN A 373 -33.84 -19.90 20.42
C GLN A 373 -33.64 -21.42 20.43
N GLN A 374 -33.88 -22.12 19.31
CA GLN A 374 -33.65 -23.56 19.20
C GLN A 374 -32.15 -23.88 19.19
N SER A 375 -31.34 -22.98 18.64
CA SER A 375 -29.88 -23.10 18.60
C SER A 375 -29.17 -22.69 19.90
N GLY A 376 -29.87 -22.09 20.87
CA GLY A 376 -29.33 -21.82 22.21
C GLY A 376 -29.68 -20.45 22.77
N GLN A 377 -28.88 -20.00 23.75
CA GLN A 377 -29.09 -18.75 24.49
C GLN A 377 -28.25 -17.59 23.96
N PHE A 378 -27.49 -17.78 22.88
CA PHE A 378 -26.58 -16.76 22.35
C PHE A 378 -27.33 -15.46 22.05
N ILE A 379 -28.44 -15.52 21.31
CA ILE A 379 -29.23 -14.34 20.90
C ILE A 379 -29.89 -13.58 22.06
N THR A 380 -30.07 -14.24 23.20
CA THR A 380 -30.64 -13.61 24.42
C THR A 380 -29.56 -13.07 25.35
N HIS A 381 -28.28 -13.34 25.07
CA HIS A 381 -27.17 -12.94 25.90
C HIS A 381 -26.65 -11.55 25.53
N SER A 382 -26.09 -10.82 26.49
CA SER A 382 -25.58 -9.46 26.29
C SER A 382 -24.48 -9.35 25.23
N ILE A 383 -23.77 -10.44 24.91
CA ILE A 383 -22.72 -10.46 23.88
C ILE A 383 -23.28 -10.48 22.45
N PHE A 384 -24.54 -10.87 22.25
CA PHE A 384 -25.15 -10.91 20.91
C PHE A 384 -25.12 -9.54 20.25
N VAL A 385 -25.56 -8.52 20.98
CA VAL A 385 -25.62 -7.13 20.52
C VAL A 385 -24.26 -6.63 20.04
N PRO A 386 -23.19 -6.56 20.86
CA PRO A 386 -21.90 -6.07 20.39
C PRO A 386 -21.30 -6.95 19.29
N THR A 387 -21.58 -8.26 19.27
CA THR A 387 -21.10 -9.15 18.20
C THR A 387 -21.68 -8.75 16.85
N LEU A 388 -23.01 -8.77 16.73
CA LEU A 388 -23.68 -8.54 15.45
C LEU A 388 -23.65 -7.06 15.07
N TYR A 389 -23.84 -6.17 16.04
CA TYR A 389 -23.81 -4.73 15.82
C TYR A 389 -22.47 -4.26 15.27
N ASN A 390 -21.35 -4.66 15.89
CA ASN A 390 -20.02 -4.23 15.45
C ASN A 390 -19.63 -4.86 14.10
N MET A 391 -20.12 -6.07 13.77
CA MET A 391 -19.91 -6.65 12.43
C MET A 391 -20.53 -5.78 11.33
N VAL A 392 -21.72 -5.23 11.61
CA VAL A 392 -22.41 -4.32 10.68
C VAL A 392 -21.80 -2.92 10.73
N LEU A 393 -21.61 -2.33 11.91
CA LEU A 393 -21.09 -0.97 12.07
C LEU A 393 -19.74 -0.77 11.37
N TYR A 394 -18.85 -1.77 11.47
CA TYR A 394 -17.52 -1.72 10.86
C TYR A 394 -17.49 -2.32 9.45
N SER A 395 -18.64 -2.66 8.87
CA SER A 395 -18.72 -3.14 7.49
C SER A 395 -18.43 -2.05 6.46
N GLY A 396 -17.96 -2.48 5.30
CA GLY A 396 -17.75 -1.62 4.14
C GLY A 396 -16.44 -1.92 3.42
N SER A 397 -16.28 -1.29 2.26
CA SER A 397 -15.04 -1.39 1.50
C SER A 397 -13.94 -0.61 2.19
N THR A 398 -12.73 -1.17 2.17
CA THR A 398 -11.50 -0.46 2.54
C THR A 398 -10.91 0.17 1.28
N PRO A 399 -11.23 1.45 0.96
CA PRO A 399 -10.45 2.14 -0.05
C PRO A 399 -9.00 2.22 0.44
N ASP A 400 -8.05 2.16 -0.50
CA ASP A 400 -6.67 2.45 -0.17
C ASP A 400 -6.62 3.88 0.40
N LEU A 401 -6.03 4.03 1.59
CA LEU A 401 -5.97 5.32 2.28
C LEU A 401 -5.11 6.34 1.53
N TYR A 402 -4.13 5.85 0.77
CA TYR A 402 -3.18 6.63 -0.02
C TYR A 402 -2.48 5.76 -1.06
N TYR A 403 -1.81 6.42 -2.00
CA TYR A 403 -1.04 5.81 -3.08
C TYR A 403 0.40 6.31 -3.04
N LYS A 404 1.33 5.48 -3.52
CA LYS A 404 2.73 5.89 -3.70
C LYS A 404 2.89 6.52 -5.09
N LEU A 405 3.68 7.58 -5.17
CA LEU A 405 4.09 8.16 -6.46
C LEU A 405 4.95 7.17 -7.25
N ASN A 406 4.97 7.33 -8.58
CA ASN A 406 5.67 6.45 -9.52
C ASN A 406 5.27 4.96 -9.39
N SER A 407 4.01 4.72 -9.04
CA SER A 407 3.43 3.39 -8.97
C SER A 407 2.53 3.17 -10.18
N ASP A 408 2.76 2.08 -10.92
CA ASP A 408 1.88 1.64 -12.02
C ASP A 408 0.59 0.94 -11.52
N LYS A 409 0.28 1.08 -10.23
CA LYS A 409 -0.91 0.47 -9.62
C LYS A 409 -2.17 1.13 -10.18
N VAL A 410 -3.08 0.29 -10.70
CA VAL A 410 -4.44 0.71 -11.02
C VAL A 410 -5.16 1.10 -9.73
N ILE A 411 -5.71 2.31 -9.73
CA ILE A 411 -6.46 2.87 -8.61
C ILE A 411 -7.95 2.59 -8.84
N ASN A 412 -8.58 1.88 -7.91
CA ASN A 412 -10.00 1.56 -7.99
C ASN A 412 -10.80 2.48 -7.07
N ILE A 413 -11.72 3.24 -7.64
CA ILE A 413 -12.51 4.27 -6.96
C ILE A 413 -13.98 3.88 -7.05
N SER A 414 -14.63 3.73 -5.90
CA SER A 414 -16.09 3.59 -5.85
C SER A 414 -16.71 4.99 -5.97
N LEU A 415 -17.54 5.18 -6.99
CA LEU A 415 -18.22 6.45 -7.23
C LEU A 415 -19.54 6.49 -6.44
N PRO A 416 -19.90 7.64 -5.82
CA PRO A 416 -21.19 7.82 -5.17
C PRO A 416 -22.35 7.46 -6.11
N LYS A 417 -23.47 6.95 -5.57
CA LYS A 417 -24.65 6.54 -6.37
C LYS A 417 -25.20 7.65 -7.27
N GLN A 418 -25.03 8.91 -6.86
CA GLN A 418 -25.49 10.08 -7.60
C GLN A 418 -24.63 10.42 -8.82
N VAL A 419 -23.43 9.85 -8.92
CA VAL A 419 -22.53 10.05 -10.05
C VAL A 419 -22.99 9.17 -11.20
N ALA A 420 -23.64 9.79 -12.19
CA ALA A 420 -24.05 9.09 -13.40
C ALA A 420 -22.83 8.77 -14.28
N ILE A 421 -22.67 7.51 -14.64
CA ILE A 421 -21.62 7.03 -15.53
C ILE A 421 -22.24 6.82 -16.92
N GLY A 422 -21.93 7.73 -17.83
CA GLY A 422 -22.22 7.61 -19.25
C GLY A 422 -21.00 7.18 -20.05
N ALA A 423 -21.19 6.77 -21.31
CA ALA A 423 -20.10 6.36 -22.20
C ALA A 423 -19.04 7.47 -22.43
N GLU A 424 -19.40 8.74 -22.24
CA GLU A 424 -18.53 9.91 -22.39
C GLU A 424 -18.12 10.55 -21.05
N SER A 425 -18.33 9.87 -19.92
CA SER A 425 -17.94 10.43 -18.62
C SER A 425 -16.41 10.51 -18.51
N ILE A 426 -15.88 11.74 -18.50
CA ILE A 426 -14.46 12.02 -18.34
C ILE A 426 -14.22 12.54 -16.92
N PHE A 427 -13.30 11.90 -16.20
CA PHE A 427 -12.82 12.38 -14.92
C PHE A 427 -11.46 13.06 -15.06
N LYS A 428 -11.26 14.13 -14.28
CA LYS A 428 -10.03 14.92 -14.21
C LYS A 428 -9.47 14.87 -12.79
N LEU A 429 -8.16 14.70 -12.64
CA LEU A 429 -7.46 14.88 -11.37
C LEU A 429 -6.85 16.28 -11.31
N LYS A 430 -7.07 16.98 -10.20
CA LYS A 430 -6.50 18.30 -9.93
C LYS A 430 -5.78 18.30 -8.58
N SER A 431 -4.53 18.76 -8.58
CA SER A 431 -3.75 18.98 -7.36
C SER A 431 -4.44 20.02 -6.48
N GLU A 432 -4.47 19.80 -5.17
CA GLU A 432 -4.98 20.80 -4.22
C GLU A 432 -3.91 21.82 -3.78
N ILE A 433 -2.64 21.61 -4.17
CA ILE A 433 -1.51 22.44 -3.74
C ILE A 433 -0.91 23.24 -4.91
N THR A 434 -1.06 22.73 -6.14
CA THR A 434 -0.51 23.33 -7.36
C THR A 434 -1.60 23.47 -8.41
N ASP A 435 -1.36 24.25 -9.46
CA ASP A 435 -2.29 24.36 -10.61
C ASP A 435 -2.24 23.15 -11.55
N PHE A 436 -1.57 22.06 -11.15
CA PHE A 436 -1.43 20.86 -11.96
C PHE A 436 -2.75 20.09 -12.04
N GLU A 437 -3.20 19.82 -13.26
CA GLU A 437 -4.36 18.98 -13.55
C GLU A 437 -4.15 18.13 -14.80
N PHE A 438 -4.76 16.94 -14.84
CA PHE A 438 -4.70 16.05 -16.00
C PHE A 438 -5.86 15.06 -16.01
N ILE A 439 -6.12 14.47 -17.18
CA ILE A 439 -7.08 13.38 -17.34
C ILE A 439 -6.30 12.06 -17.27
N PRO A 440 -6.47 11.23 -16.22
CA PRO A 440 -5.80 9.94 -16.15
C PRO A 440 -6.36 8.97 -17.19
N ARG A 441 -5.60 7.92 -17.49
CA ARG A 441 -6.17 6.78 -18.22
C ARG A 441 -7.24 6.15 -17.34
N GLN A 442 -8.45 6.02 -17.86
CA GLN A 442 -9.61 5.63 -17.08
C GLN A 442 -10.48 4.61 -17.80
N TRP A 443 -11.10 3.71 -17.04
CA TRP A 443 -12.07 2.75 -17.56
C TRP A 443 -13.07 2.39 -16.46
N PHE A 444 -14.30 2.12 -16.87
CA PHE A 444 -15.37 1.75 -15.97
C PHE A 444 -15.36 0.24 -15.76
N SER A 445 -15.40 -0.17 -14.49
CA SER A 445 -15.74 -1.52 -14.08
C SER A 445 -17.18 -1.45 -13.55
N GLY A 446 -18.03 -2.43 -13.90
CA GLY A 446 -19.45 -2.42 -13.51
C GLY A 446 -19.70 -2.12 -12.03
N ASN A 447 -20.94 -1.77 -11.67
CA ASN A 447 -21.36 -1.38 -10.32
C ASN A 447 -20.72 -0.07 -9.80
N ASN A 448 -20.66 0.99 -10.62
CA ASN A 448 -20.16 2.31 -10.25
C ASN A 448 -18.69 2.38 -9.80
N TYR A 449 -17.81 1.56 -10.40
CA TYR A 449 -16.38 1.65 -10.16
C TYR A 449 -15.64 2.33 -11.31
N LEU A 450 -14.83 3.32 -10.98
CA LEU A 450 -13.86 3.94 -11.86
C LEU A 450 -12.48 3.37 -11.56
N GLN A 451 -11.82 2.80 -12.57
CA GLN A 451 -10.43 2.42 -12.48
C GLN A 451 -9.59 3.47 -13.21
N ILE A 452 -8.55 3.99 -12.55
CA ILE A 452 -7.64 4.97 -13.15
C ILE A 452 -6.18 4.52 -13.05
N SER A 453 -5.38 4.96 -14.03
CA SER A 453 -3.92 4.91 -13.98
C SER A 453 -3.37 6.31 -14.19
N THR A 454 -2.48 6.74 -13.28
CA THR A 454 -1.86 8.07 -13.32
C THR A 454 -0.68 8.14 -14.29
N MET A 455 -0.24 7.01 -14.84
CA MET A 455 0.93 6.90 -15.74
C MET A 455 2.16 7.64 -15.21
N SER A 456 2.34 7.67 -13.88
CA SER A 456 3.42 8.39 -13.19
C SER A 456 3.51 9.90 -13.51
N LEU A 457 2.40 10.52 -13.92
CA LEU A 457 2.33 11.98 -14.18
C LEU A 457 2.29 12.83 -12.91
N ILE A 458 2.04 12.21 -11.76
CA ILE A 458 2.00 12.91 -10.47
C ILE A 458 3.40 12.98 -9.89
N GLU A 459 3.95 14.19 -9.75
CA GLU A 459 5.32 14.40 -9.26
C GLU A 459 5.41 14.88 -7.82
N LYS A 460 4.33 15.46 -7.27
CA LYS A 460 4.31 16.03 -5.91
C LYS A 460 3.38 15.25 -5.01
N ALA A 461 3.80 15.00 -3.77
CA ALA A 461 2.95 14.41 -2.75
C ALA A 461 1.88 15.41 -2.29
N GLY A 462 0.71 14.91 -1.89
CA GLY A 462 -0.40 15.72 -1.43
C GLY A 462 -1.75 15.13 -1.82
N TYR A 463 -2.78 15.96 -1.75
CA TYR A 463 -4.15 15.59 -2.14
C TYR A 463 -4.44 15.99 -3.58
N TYR A 464 -5.10 15.08 -4.30
CA TYR A 464 -5.55 15.26 -5.66
C TYR A 464 -7.04 14.99 -5.73
N SER A 465 -7.82 16.03 -6.02
CA SER A 465 -9.27 15.93 -6.14
C SER A 465 -9.66 15.43 -7.52
N LEU A 466 -10.52 14.41 -7.55
CA LEU A 466 -11.12 13.84 -8.75
C LEU A 466 -12.44 14.55 -9.03
N PHE A 467 -12.55 15.11 -10.24
CA PHE A 467 -13.73 15.82 -10.70
C PHE A 467 -14.37 15.09 -11.87
N GLN A 468 -15.70 15.06 -11.89
CA GLN A 468 -16.48 14.78 -13.10
C GLN A 468 -17.07 16.11 -13.58
N THR A 469 -16.62 16.61 -14.73
CA THR A 469 -16.89 18.01 -15.13
C THR A 469 -16.42 18.94 -14.00
N ASP A 470 -17.33 19.66 -13.33
CA ASP A 470 -17.01 20.59 -12.23
C ASP A 470 -17.34 20.03 -10.83
N ASN A 471 -17.93 18.83 -10.77
CA ASN A 471 -18.31 18.22 -9.49
C ASN A 471 -17.18 17.37 -8.93
N LYS A 472 -16.70 17.70 -7.73
CA LYS A 472 -15.74 16.86 -7.00
C LYS A 472 -16.41 15.57 -6.56
N VAL A 473 -15.89 14.43 -7.01
CA VAL A 473 -16.43 13.09 -6.71
C VAL A 473 -15.58 12.32 -5.69
N ALA A 474 -14.27 12.58 -5.63
CA ALA A 474 -13.35 11.94 -4.69
C ALA A 474 -12.10 12.81 -4.47
N THR A 475 -11.30 12.47 -3.47
CA THR A 475 -9.95 13.00 -3.26
C THR A 475 -9.04 11.82 -2.98
N LEU A 476 -7.89 11.80 -3.63
CA LEU A 476 -6.88 10.76 -3.49
C LEU A 476 -5.66 11.38 -2.82
N ALA A 477 -5.04 10.65 -1.89
CA ALA A 477 -3.80 11.07 -1.27
C ALA A 477 -2.61 10.35 -1.94
N PHE A 478 -1.61 11.11 -2.34
CA PHE A 478 -0.37 10.59 -2.92
C PHE A 478 0.84 10.94 -2.05
N ASN A 479 1.73 9.97 -1.86
CA ASN A 479 2.94 10.11 -1.04
C ASN A 479 4.18 9.68 -1.81
N TYR A 480 5.30 10.33 -1.53
CA TYR A 480 6.60 9.87 -2.01
C TYR A 480 6.91 8.45 -1.53
N ASN A 481 7.68 7.70 -2.30
CA ASN A 481 8.15 6.40 -1.84
C ASN A 481 9.14 6.58 -0.68
N ARG A 482 9.07 5.70 0.32
CA ARG A 482 9.95 5.70 1.51
C ARG A 482 11.28 4.99 1.28
N THR A 483 11.59 4.61 0.04
CA THR A 483 12.86 3.95 -0.30
C THR A 483 14.06 4.83 0.05
N GLU A 484 13.94 6.15 -0.12
CA GLU A 484 14.97 7.14 0.24
C GLU A 484 15.06 7.37 1.76
N SER A 485 14.16 6.79 2.57
CA SER A 485 14.23 6.91 4.03
C SER A 485 15.29 5.99 4.63
N ASN A 486 15.60 4.87 3.96
CA ASN A 486 16.58 3.90 4.44
C ASN A 486 18.01 4.43 4.21
N SER A 487 18.80 4.49 5.30
CA SER A 487 20.19 4.95 5.33
C SER A 487 21.23 3.81 5.30
N ASP A 488 20.88 2.66 4.74
CA ASP A 488 21.81 1.57 4.44
C ASP A 488 22.45 1.80 3.07
N PHE A 489 23.77 1.75 3.02
CA PHE A 489 24.57 2.03 1.83
C PHE A 489 25.51 0.87 1.49
N VAL A 490 25.77 0.70 0.20
CA VAL A 490 26.77 -0.25 -0.31
C VAL A 490 28.09 0.50 -0.49
N SER A 491 29.12 0.12 0.25
CA SER A 491 30.45 0.71 0.08
C SER A 491 31.06 0.36 -1.29
N ALA A 492 31.97 1.19 -1.78
CA ALA A 492 32.71 0.92 -3.03
C ALA A 492 33.37 -0.47 -3.04
N ASN A 493 33.99 -0.88 -1.93
CA ASN A 493 34.61 -2.21 -1.82
C ASN A 493 33.57 -3.34 -1.89
N GLN A 494 32.39 -3.16 -1.30
CA GLN A 494 31.31 -4.14 -1.40
C GLN A 494 30.75 -4.22 -2.84
N LEU A 495 30.65 -3.07 -3.52
CA LEU A 495 30.28 -3.00 -4.92
C LEU A 495 31.30 -3.74 -5.80
N GLU A 496 32.59 -3.46 -5.66
CA GLU A 496 33.68 -4.14 -6.38
C GLU A 496 33.59 -5.67 -6.20
N ASN A 497 33.50 -6.15 -4.96
CA ASN A 497 33.36 -7.58 -4.66
C ASN A 497 32.11 -8.19 -5.33
N THR A 498 30.99 -7.45 -5.35
CA THR A 498 29.75 -7.91 -5.98
C THR A 498 29.91 -8.01 -7.49
N LEU A 499 30.52 -7.00 -8.12
CA LEU A 499 30.79 -6.98 -9.57
C LEU A 499 31.72 -8.11 -10.00
N ASP A 500 32.79 -8.37 -9.23
CA ASP A 500 33.73 -9.48 -9.47
C ASP A 500 33.02 -10.84 -9.37
N SER A 501 32.18 -11.03 -8.35
CA SER A 501 31.41 -12.27 -8.16
C SER A 501 30.43 -12.54 -9.31
N LEU A 502 29.89 -11.47 -9.92
CA LEU A 502 28.97 -11.53 -11.06
C LEU A 502 29.69 -11.53 -12.41
N GLN A 503 31.03 -11.41 -12.41
CA GLN A 503 31.88 -11.35 -13.60
C GLN A 503 31.54 -10.18 -14.56
N LEU A 504 31.06 -9.07 -14.02
CA LEU A 504 30.65 -7.88 -14.79
C LEU A 504 31.85 -6.98 -15.11
N LYS A 505 32.71 -7.42 -16.03
CA LYS A 505 33.99 -6.75 -16.37
C LYS A 505 33.86 -5.38 -17.04
N ASN A 506 32.68 -5.05 -17.55
CA ASN A 506 32.37 -3.75 -18.18
C ASN A 506 31.78 -2.74 -17.19
N ILE A 507 31.74 -3.09 -15.89
CA ILE A 507 31.30 -2.22 -14.81
C ILE A 507 32.43 -2.10 -13.80
N GLU A 508 32.82 -0.87 -13.49
CA GLU A 508 33.87 -0.57 -12.52
C GLU A 508 33.29 0.31 -11.42
N ALA A 509 33.66 0.06 -10.16
CA ALA A 509 33.28 0.89 -9.03
C ALA A 509 34.50 1.58 -8.45
N TYR A 510 34.32 2.81 -7.99
CA TYR A 510 35.36 3.61 -7.37
C TYR A 510 34.80 4.38 -6.18
N LYS A 511 35.62 4.51 -5.14
CA LYS A 511 35.33 5.43 -4.04
C LYS A 511 35.67 6.86 -4.42
N TYR A 512 34.70 7.77 -4.33
CA TYR A 512 34.94 9.19 -4.48
C TYR A 512 35.71 9.73 -3.26
N LYS A 513 36.83 10.41 -3.49
CA LYS A 513 37.58 11.14 -2.46
C LYS A 513 37.48 12.64 -2.73
N ASN A 514 37.14 13.42 -1.72
CA ASN A 514 36.82 14.86 -1.79
C ASN A 514 37.96 15.79 -2.28
N ASN A 515 39.12 15.26 -2.68
CA ASN A 515 40.27 16.02 -3.15
C ASN A 515 40.45 15.86 -4.67
N PHE A 516 39.73 16.66 -5.44
CA PHE A 516 39.92 16.81 -6.90
C PHE A 516 41.17 17.63 -7.28
N SER A 517 42.26 17.52 -6.52
CA SER A 517 43.56 18.06 -6.93
C SER A 517 44.27 17.17 -7.95
N ASN A 518 43.84 15.92 -8.12
CA ASN A 518 44.46 14.97 -9.06
C ASN A 518 43.54 14.69 -10.26
N TYR A 519 43.69 15.48 -11.32
CA TYR A 519 43.14 15.22 -12.67
C TYR A 519 43.40 13.79 -13.18
N LYS A 520 44.42 13.11 -12.63
CA LYS A 520 44.84 11.75 -12.95
C LYS A 520 43.78 10.69 -12.65
N GLU A 521 43.11 10.75 -11.49
CA GLU A 521 42.10 9.73 -11.13
C GLU A 521 40.84 9.83 -12.00
N LEU A 522 40.48 11.04 -12.45
CA LEU A 522 39.37 11.25 -13.39
C LEU A 522 39.78 10.94 -14.85
N ALA A 523 41.04 11.15 -15.23
CA ALA A 523 41.59 10.70 -16.51
C ALA A 523 41.65 9.16 -16.61
N ASP A 524 42.06 8.50 -15.52
CA ASP A 524 42.06 7.04 -15.38
C ASP A 524 40.61 6.51 -15.37
N ALA A 525 39.69 7.16 -14.63
CA ALA A 525 38.26 6.87 -14.67
C ALA A 525 37.58 7.25 -16.01
N THR A 526 38.18 8.01 -16.91
CA THR A 526 37.64 8.25 -18.26
C THR A 526 38.32 7.39 -19.33
N GLY A 527 39.22 6.49 -18.94
CA GLY A 527 39.93 5.58 -19.84
C GLY A 527 40.93 6.28 -20.77
N LYS A 528 41.22 7.56 -20.55
CA LYS A 528 42.16 8.34 -21.38
C LYS A 528 43.54 8.27 -20.77
N THR A 529 44.29 7.21 -21.09
CA THR A 529 45.71 7.18 -20.77
C THR A 529 46.41 8.34 -21.50
N PRO A 530 47.11 9.24 -20.80
CA PRO A 530 47.77 10.37 -21.43
C PRO A 530 49.02 9.90 -22.20
N LEU A 531 48.83 9.44 -23.44
CA LEU A 531 49.89 9.03 -24.36
C LEU A 531 50.82 10.18 -24.78
N TRP A 532 50.46 11.43 -24.45
CA TRP A 532 51.27 12.60 -24.77
C TRP A 532 52.68 12.53 -24.19
N HIS A 533 52.89 11.86 -23.04
CA HIS A 533 54.23 11.65 -22.48
C HIS A 533 55.11 10.78 -23.40
N TRP A 534 54.52 9.75 -24.02
CA TRP A 534 55.21 8.90 -25.00
C TRP A 534 55.48 9.64 -26.30
N PHE A 535 54.53 10.47 -26.77
CA PHE A 535 54.77 11.34 -27.92
C PHE A 535 55.85 12.39 -27.64
N LEU A 536 55.91 12.95 -26.43
CA LEU A 536 56.96 13.90 -26.03
C LEU A 536 58.33 13.21 -25.96
N ALA A 537 58.39 11.99 -25.42
CA ALA A 537 59.61 11.20 -25.38
C ALA A 537 60.09 10.82 -26.79
N ALA A 538 59.18 10.44 -27.68
CA ALA A 538 59.48 10.15 -29.09
C ALA A 538 59.97 11.41 -29.84
N LEU A 539 59.36 12.57 -29.59
CA LEU A 539 59.81 13.86 -30.14
C LEU A 539 61.25 14.16 -29.71
N LEU A 540 61.55 14.04 -28.41
CA LEU A 540 62.91 14.26 -27.88
C LEU A 540 63.92 13.27 -28.45
N LEU A 541 63.53 12.00 -28.62
CA LEU A 541 64.36 10.98 -29.25
C LEU A 541 64.68 11.35 -30.70
N PHE A 542 63.68 11.78 -31.49
CA PHE A 542 63.90 12.18 -32.88
C PHE A 542 64.79 13.41 -33.00
N ILE A 543 64.64 14.41 -32.12
CA ILE A 543 65.55 15.57 -32.07
C ILE A 543 66.98 15.13 -31.75
N PHE A 544 67.16 14.18 -30.82
CA PHE A 544 68.49 13.68 -30.46
C PHE A 544 69.13 12.89 -31.60
N ILE A 545 68.35 12.04 -32.28
CA ILE A 545 68.78 11.31 -33.48
C ILE A 545 69.16 12.29 -34.60
N GLU A 546 68.36 13.33 -34.83
CA GLU A 546 68.65 14.36 -35.82
C GLU A 546 69.97 15.07 -35.51
N MET A 547 70.20 15.48 -34.26
CA MET A 547 71.47 16.08 -33.83
C MET A 547 72.65 15.13 -34.02
N ALA A 548 72.49 13.84 -33.70
CA ALA A 548 73.54 12.84 -33.90
C ALA A 548 73.86 12.61 -35.38
N LEU A 549 72.84 12.56 -36.24
CA LEU A 549 73.00 12.43 -37.70
C LEU A 549 73.68 13.66 -38.30
N ILE A 550 73.28 14.88 -37.90
CA ILE A 550 73.91 16.12 -38.36
C ILE A 550 75.40 16.15 -37.99
N LYS A 551 75.78 15.62 -36.80
CA LYS A 551 77.17 15.57 -36.34
C LYS A 551 78.01 14.46 -36.97
N TRP A 552 77.40 13.42 -37.55
CA TRP A 552 78.11 12.34 -38.24
C TRP A 552 78.20 12.55 -39.76
N ILE A 553 77.29 13.35 -40.34
CA ILE A 553 77.27 13.65 -41.78
C ILE A 553 78.03 14.95 -42.12
N LYS A 554 78.25 15.84 -41.13
CA LYS A 554 79.28 16.90 -41.18
C LYS A 554 80.55 16.42 -40.50
#